data_AF-A0A9Q3L281-F1
#
_entry.id   AF-A0A9Q3L281-F1
#
_cell.length_a   1.000
_cell.length_b   1.000
_cell.length_c   1.000
_cell.angle_alpha   90.00
_cell.angle_beta   90.00
_cell.angle_gamma   90.00
#
_symmetry.space_group_name_H-M   'P 1'
#
loop_
_entity.id
_entity.type
_entity.pdbx_description
1 polymer ?
#
loop_
_entity_poly.entity_id
_entity_poly.type
_entity_poly.pdbx_seq_one_letter_code
_entity_poly.pdbx_strand_id
1 'polypeptide(L)'
;MWIYQHPSTMGENQRQKFSFPLEKREINVIRQVKNVNKGKFVSDQLIEAQVSTELTLEMREELFQILFQYREAFASDNEPLGAIRGHEVERPYPPLLRRPAYPASPRAREELESHIN
;
A
#
# COMPACT_ATOMS: atom_id res chain seq x y z
N MET A 1 22.85 46.77 -36.16
CA MET A 1 23.19 45.35 -35.91
C MET A 1 23.94 45.32 -34.59
N TRP A 2 23.27 44.91 -33.51
CA TRP A 2 23.87 44.80 -32.18
C TRP A 2 23.80 43.34 -31.76
N ILE A 3 24.96 42.75 -31.52
CA ILE A 3 25.11 41.36 -31.06
C ILE A 3 24.98 41.40 -29.54
N TYR A 4 23.90 40.84 -28.99
CA TYR A 4 23.79 40.63 -27.55
C TYR A 4 24.30 39.24 -27.20
N GLN A 5 25.40 39.23 -26.45
CA GLN A 5 26.04 38.08 -25.83
C GLN A 5 25.11 37.45 -24.78
N HIS A 6 24.92 36.14 -24.83
CA HIS A 6 24.25 35.39 -23.76
C HIS A 6 25.11 35.35 -22.49
N PRO A 7 24.56 35.57 -21.29
CA PRO A 7 25.11 35.03 -20.06
C PRO A 7 24.52 33.65 -19.79
N SER A 8 25.42 32.68 -19.67
CA SER A 8 25.19 31.31 -19.25
C SER A 8 24.68 31.18 -17.81
N THR A 9 24.12 30.00 -17.54
CA THR A 9 23.89 29.34 -16.25
C THR A 9 22.85 29.95 -15.31
N MET A 10 21.61 29.43 -15.40
CA MET A 10 20.62 29.51 -14.33
C MET A 10 20.16 28.09 -13.96
N GLY A 11 20.46 27.71 -12.71
CA GLY A 11 19.69 26.72 -11.95
C GLY A 11 20.16 25.28 -12.05
N GLU A 12 21.30 24.93 -11.44
CA GLU A 12 21.49 23.56 -10.98
C GLU A 12 20.33 23.21 -10.04
N ASN A 13 19.44 22.32 -10.50
CA ASN A 13 18.39 21.74 -9.68
C ASN A 13 19.03 21.00 -8.50
N GLN A 14 19.19 21.66 -7.36
CA GLN A 14 19.48 21.01 -6.10
C GLN A 14 18.23 20.25 -5.64
N ARG A 15 17.96 19.11 -6.30
CA ARG A 15 17.07 18.09 -5.74
C ARG A 15 17.75 17.62 -4.45
N GLN A 16 17.31 18.14 -3.31
CA GLN A 16 17.63 17.57 -2.01
C GLN A 16 17.19 16.11 -2.05
N LYS A 17 18.17 15.21 -2.23
CA LYS A 17 17.93 13.78 -2.14
C LYS A 17 17.68 13.50 -0.67
N PHE A 18 16.40 13.38 -0.30
CA PHE A 18 16.02 12.87 1.01
C PHE A 18 16.50 11.42 1.11
N SER A 19 17.68 11.23 1.69
CA SER A 19 18.15 9.93 2.12
C SER A 19 17.52 9.67 3.49
N PHE A 20 16.59 8.74 3.57
CA PHE A 20 16.18 8.21 4.87
C PHE A 20 17.36 7.43 5.45
N PRO A 21 17.87 7.78 6.65
CA PRO A 21 18.83 6.92 7.30
C PRO A 21 18.18 5.56 7.52
N LEU A 22 18.82 4.51 6.99
CA LEU A 22 18.51 3.12 7.30
C LEU A 22 18.93 2.85 8.75
N GLU A 23 18.28 3.50 9.70
CA GLU A 23 18.31 3.03 11.08
C GLU A 23 17.64 1.66 11.06
N LYS A 24 18.43 0.61 11.33
CA LYS A 24 17.93 -0.72 11.62
C LYS A 24 17.07 -0.58 12.87
N ARG A 25 15.78 -0.29 12.67
CA ARG A 25 14.79 -0.39 13.72
C ARG A 25 14.71 -1.87 14.06
N GLU A 26 15.39 -2.25 15.13
CA GLU A 26 15.13 -3.52 15.78
C GLU A 26 13.64 -3.53 16.12
N ILE A 27 12.91 -4.45 15.49
CA ILE A 27 11.49 -4.65 15.74
C ILE A 27 11.44 -5.14 17.18
N ASN A 28 11.07 -4.26 18.11
CA ASN A 28 10.78 -4.68 19.48
C ASN A 28 9.59 -5.64 19.44
N VAL A 29 9.88 -6.94 19.50
CA VAL A 29 8.87 -8.00 19.57
C VAL A 29 8.22 -7.94 20.95
N ILE A 30 7.14 -7.17 21.05
CA ILE A 30 6.41 -6.99 22.31
C ILE A 30 5.44 -8.15 22.55
N ARG A 31 5.63 -8.78 23.73
CA ARG A 31 4.71 -9.52 24.60
C ARG A 31 3.59 -10.32 23.92
N GLN A 32 3.81 -11.64 23.86
CA GLN A 32 2.81 -12.62 23.47
C GLN A 32 1.59 -12.60 24.41
N VAL A 33 0.49 -12.01 23.96
CA VAL A 33 -0.82 -12.22 24.58
C VAL A 33 -1.38 -13.51 24.00
N LYS A 34 -1.56 -14.54 24.82
CA LYS A 34 -2.30 -15.75 24.41
C LYS A 34 -3.73 -15.34 24.10
N ASN A 35 -4.08 -15.34 22.82
CA ASN A 35 -5.35 -14.80 22.37
C ASN A 35 -6.22 -15.94 21.81
N VAL A 36 -7.41 -16.11 22.40
CA VAL A 36 -8.33 -17.24 22.18
C VAL A 36 -8.82 -17.32 20.72
N ASN A 37 -8.67 -16.24 19.94
CA ASN A 37 -9.17 -16.13 18.57
C ASN A 37 -8.12 -16.39 17.47
N LYS A 38 -6.88 -16.78 17.79
CA LYS A 38 -5.84 -17.06 16.76
C LYS A 38 -6.26 -18.20 15.82
N GLY A 39 -6.89 -19.25 16.35
CA GLY A 39 -7.31 -20.40 15.55
C GLY A 39 -8.29 -20.04 14.42
N LYS A 40 -9.29 -19.21 14.73
CA LYS A 40 -10.25 -18.69 13.73
C LYS A 40 -9.57 -17.82 12.68
N PHE A 41 -8.67 -16.94 13.10
CA PHE A 41 -7.92 -16.11 12.16
C PHE A 41 -7.10 -16.96 11.16
N VAL A 42 -6.45 -18.02 11.63
CA VAL A 42 -5.66 -18.91 10.76
C VAL A 42 -6.58 -19.67 9.79
N SER A 43 -7.71 -20.18 10.26
CA SER A 43 -8.66 -20.90 9.40
C SER A 43 -9.36 -19.99 8.39
N ASP A 44 -9.64 -18.74 8.75
CA ASP A 44 -10.49 -17.88 7.94
C ASP A 44 -9.66 -17.04 6.97
N GLN A 45 -8.49 -16.55 7.39
CA GLN A 45 -7.68 -15.61 6.60
C GLN A 45 -6.38 -16.19 6.04
N LEU A 46 -5.84 -17.26 6.63
CA LEU A 46 -4.56 -17.84 6.21
C LEU A 46 -4.71 -19.19 5.50
N ILE A 47 -5.93 -19.64 5.20
CA ILE A 47 -6.17 -20.94 4.57
C ILE A 47 -5.61 -20.99 3.15
N GLU A 48 -5.72 -19.87 2.42
CA GLU A 48 -5.20 -19.71 1.06
C GLU A 48 -3.77 -19.17 1.02
N ALA A 49 -3.21 -18.82 2.18
CA ALA A 49 -1.87 -18.25 2.27
C ALA A 49 -0.82 -19.32 1.93
N GLN A 50 -0.03 -19.05 0.89
CA GLN A 50 1.12 -19.89 0.55
C GLN A 50 2.31 -19.53 1.46
N VAL A 51 2.60 -20.40 2.42
CA VAL A 51 3.76 -20.31 3.30
C VAL A 51 4.83 -21.27 2.80
N SER A 52 6.10 -20.83 2.80
CA SER A 52 7.22 -21.67 2.34
C SER A 52 7.30 -22.98 3.13
N THR A 53 7.56 -24.08 2.42
CA THR A 53 7.77 -25.41 3.00
C THR A 53 9.11 -25.55 3.71
N GLU A 54 10.01 -24.59 3.53
CA GLU A 54 11.34 -24.57 4.19
C GLU A 54 11.27 -24.10 5.65
N LEU A 55 10.13 -23.52 6.07
CA LEU A 55 9.92 -23.07 7.43
C LEU A 55 9.70 -24.26 8.37
N THR A 56 10.41 -24.27 9.49
CA THR A 56 10.11 -25.22 10.58
C THR A 56 8.75 -24.91 11.20
N LEU A 57 8.19 -25.89 11.92
CA LEU A 57 6.90 -25.74 12.57
C LEU A 57 6.89 -24.57 13.57
N GLU A 58 7.96 -24.42 14.35
CA GLU A 58 8.12 -23.33 15.33
C GLU A 58 8.14 -21.95 14.66
N MET A 59 8.90 -21.79 13.57
CA MET A 59 8.95 -20.53 12.82
C MET A 59 7.61 -20.18 12.20
N ARG A 60 6.88 -21.19 11.72
CA ARG A 60 5.53 -20.99 11.17
C ARG A 60 4.55 -20.53 12.24
N GLU A 61 4.60 -21.10 13.43
CA GLU A 61 3.75 -20.70 14.55
C GLU A 61 4.05 -19.28 15.03
N GLU A 62 5.33 -18.89 15.05
CA GLU A 62 5.79 -17.54 15.36
C GLU A 62 5.33 -16.53 14.31
N LEU A 63 5.49 -16.86 13.02
CA LEU A 63 4.95 -16.04 11.92
C LEU A 63 3.45 -15.81 12.09
N PHE A 64 2.68 -16.87 12.33
CA PHE A 64 1.23 -16.75 12.53
C PHE A 64 0.89 -15.95 13.81
N GLN A 65 1.74 -16.00 14.83
CA GLN A 65 1.59 -15.16 16.02
C GLN A 65 1.74 -13.68 15.68
N ILE A 66 2.77 -13.33 14.90
CA ILE A 66 3.05 -11.96 14.47
C ILE A 66 1.92 -11.45 13.57
N LEU A 67 1.50 -12.24 12.57
CA LEU A 67 0.41 -11.86 11.68
C LEU A 67 -0.89 -11.61 12.44
N PHE A 68 -1.22 -12.47 13.41
CA PHE A 68 -2.39 -12.28 14.25
C PHE A 68 -2.28 -11.02 15.13
N GLN A 69 -1.10 -10.78 15.70
CA GLN A 69 -0.84 -9.60 16.53
C GLN A 69 -1.06 -8.31 15.76
N TYR A 70 -0.64 -8.25 14.49
CA TYR A 70 -0.76 -7.08 13.63
C TYR A 70 -1.88 -7.17 12.61
N ARG A 71 -2.89 -8.04 12.82
CA ARG A 71 -3.98 -8.28 11.84
C ARG A 71 -4.72 -7.01 11.40
N GLU A 72 -4.82 -6.01 12.28
CA GLU A 72 -5.48 -4.71 12.01
C GLU A 72 -4.63 -3.77 11.13
N ALA A 73 -3.34 -4.07 10.94
CA ALA A 73 -2.47 -3.31 10.05
C ALA A 73 -2.62 -3.73 8.57
N PHE A 74 -3.29 -4.85 8.31
CA PHE A 74 -3.55 -5.34 6.96
C PHE A 74 -4.97 -4.98 6.54
N ALA A 75 -5.17 -4.78 5.23
CA ALA A 75 -6.52 -4.62 4.71
C ALA A 75 -7.28 -5.94 4.80
N SER A 76 -8.58 -5.83 5.04
CA SER A 76 -9.54 -6.92 4.89
C SER A 76 -10.62 -6.51 3.90
N ASP A 77 -11.46 -7.46 3.48
CA ASP A 77 -12.58 -7.19 2.58
C ASP A 77 -13.55 -6.14 3.15
N ASN A 78 -13.67 -6.08 4.49
CA ASN A 78 -14.51 -5.10 5.18
C ASN A 78 -13.78 -3.77 5.45
N GLU A 79 -12.45 -3.80 5.53
CA GLU A 79 -11.60 -2.66 5.88
C GLU A 79 -10.46 -2.52 4.85
N PRO A 80 -10.76 -1.99 3.65
CA PRO A 80 -9.79 -1.91 2.57
C PRO A 80 -8.70 -0.87 2.85
N LEU A 81 -7.54 -1.05 2.21
CA LEU A 81 -6.44 -0.07 2.23
C LEU A 81 -6.96 1.29 1.73
N GLY A 82 -6.71 2.35 2.51
CA GLY A 82 -7.05 3.72 2.13
C GLY A 82 -8.29 4.30 2.80
N ALA A 83 -8.98 3.57 3.68
CA ALA A 83 -10.01 4.11 4.57
C ALA A 83 -9.42 4.98 5.71
N ILE A 84 -8.43 5.81 5.38
CA ILE A 84 -7.77 6.72 6.31
C ILE A 84 -8.72 7.88 6.58
N ARG A 85 -9.19 7.97 7.82
CA ARG A 85 -10.03 9.08 8.26
C ARG A 85 -9.31 10.41 8.02
N GLY A 86 -9.96 11.32 7.30
CA GLY A 86 -9.43 12.66 7.03
C GLY A 86 -8.54 12.78 5.78
N HIS A 87 -8.34 11.71 4.99
CA HIS A 87 -7.68 11.82 3.68
C HIS A 87 -8.70 12.02 2.54
N GLU A 88 -9.70 12.88 2.77
CA GLU A 88 -10.63 13.27 1.73
C GLU A 88 -9.95 14.32 0.85
N VAL A 89 -9.55 13.92 -0.36
CA VAL A 89 -8.90 14.82 -1.31
C VAL A 89 -9.98 15.54 -2.10
N GLU A 90 -9.99 16.87 -2.01
CA GLU A 90 -10.81 17.70 -2.90
C GLU A 90 -10.39 17.45 -4.35
N ARG A 91 -11.34 17.03 -5.17
CA ARG A 91 -11.07 16.78 -6.59
C ARG A 91 -10.69 18.12 -7.24
N PRO A 92 -9.60 18.16 -8.03
CA PRO A 92 -9.02 19.40 -8.52
C PRO A 92 -9.96 20.20 -9.46
N TYR A 93 -11.00 19.54 -9.99
CA TYR A 93 -11.96 20.17 -10.89
C TYR A 93 -13.42 19.96 -10.43
N PRO A 94 -14.24 21.03 -10.50
CA PRO A 94 -15.67 20.92 -10.27
C PRO A 94 -16.31 19.98 -11.31
N PRO A 95 -17.41 19.28 -10.97
CA PRO A 95 -18.05 18.29 -11.84
C PRO A 95 -18.34 18.79 -13.27
N LEU A 96 -18.71 20.06 -13.41
CA LEU A 96 -19.03 20.72 -14.67
C LEU A 96 -17.85 20.77 -15.67
N LEU A 97 -16.61 20.69 -15.18
CA LEU A 97 -15.39 20.71 -16.01
C LEU A 97 -14.81 19.31 -16.22
N ARG A 98 -15.44 18.26 -15.71
CA ARG A 98 -14.97 16.89 -15.89
C ARG A 98 -15.35 16.41 -17.28
N ARG A 99 -14.35 15.98 -18.04
CA ARG A 99 -14.59 15.26 -19.29
C ARG A 99 -15.22 13.90 -18.98
N PRO A 100 -16.13 13.38 -19.83
CA PRO A 100 -16.57 12.01 -19.69
C PRO A 100 -15.36 11.06 -19.78
N ALA A 101 -15.44 9.93 -19.08
CA ALA A 101 -14.45 8.88 -19.24
C ALA A 101 -14.42 8.43 -20.71
N TYR A 102 -13.22 8.20 -21.23
CA TYR A 102 -13.08 7.63 -22.57
C TYR A 102 -13.69 6.23 -22.61
N PRO A 103 -14.28 5.82 -23.75
CA PRO A 103 -14.80 4.47 -23.88
C PRO A 103 -13.69 3.45 -23.70
N ALA A 104 -13.90 2.49 -22.79
CA ALA A 104 -12.99 1.36 -22.60
C ALA A 104 -13.05 0.42 -23.82
N SER A 105 -11.95 -0.30 -24.10
CA SER A 105 -11.97 -1.36 -25.11
C SER A 105 -12.88 -2.52 -24.68
N PRO A 106 -13.41 -3.34 -25.59
CA PRO A 106 -14.30 -4.44 -25.24
C PRO A 106 -13.72 -5.36 -24.15
N ARG A 107 -12.44 -5.73 -24.28
CA ARG A 107 -11.71 -6.53 -23.30
C ARG A 107 -11.56 -5.82 -21.95
N ALA A 108 -11.15 -4.55 -21.97
CA ALA A 108 -11.00 -3.78 -20.73
C ALA A 108 -12.35 -3.61 -20.03
N ARG A 109 -13.44 -3.50 -20.79
CA ARG A 109 -14.79 -3.35 -20.25
C ARG A 109 -15.26 -4.64 -19.56
N GLU A 110 -15.01 -5.80 -20.15
CA GLU A 110 -15.33 -7.11 -19.55
C GLU A 110 -14.58 -7.34 -18.23
N GLU A 111 -13.28 -7.04 -18.18
CA GLU A 111 -12.47 -7.14 -16.95
C GLU A 111 -12.91 -6.13 -15.87
N LEU A 112 -13.34 -4.92 -16.26
CA LEU A 112 -13.87 -3.93 -15.33
C LEU A 112 -15.23 -4.33 -14.77
N GLU A 113 -16.12 -4.89 -15.61
CA GLU A 113 -17.46 -5.34 -15.21
C GLU A 113 -17.42 -6.43 -14.13
N SER A 114 -16.35 -7.25 -14.08
CA SER A 114 -16.19 -8.27 -13.03
C SER A 114 -15.71 -7.73 -11.67
N HIS A 115 -15.15 -6.51 -11.64
CA HIS A 115 -14.60 -5.90 -10.41
C HIS A 115 -15.39 -4.69 -9.91
N ILE A 116 -16.35 -4.19 -10.71
CA ILE A 116 -17.20 -3.04 -10.34
C ILE A 116 -18.52 -3.48 -9.69
N ASN A 117 -19.00 -4.69 -9.97
CA ASN A 117 -20.31 -5.19 -9.52
C ASN A 117 -20.25 -5.97 -8.21
#